data_AF-A0A7X1L1X2-F1
#
_entry.id   AF-A0A7X1L1X2-F1
#
_cell.length_a   1.000
_cell.length_b   1.000
_cell.length_c   1.000
_cell.angle_alpha   90.00
_cell.angle_beta   90.00
_cell.angle_gamma   90.00
#
_symmetry.space_group_name_H-M   'P 1'
#
loop_
_entity.id
_entity.type
_entity.pdbx_description
1 polymer ?
#
loop_
_entity_poly.entity_id
_entity_poly.type
_entity_poly.pdbx_seq_one_letter_code
_entity_poly.pdbx_strand_id
1 'polypeptide(L)'
;MTQNLSYTGFYHPDSKVIHKDIAGYIDWYEKNKLKSPESKKRHRAGIFFSRHQVEKNNLCGIDALINEVEKYNIIPVPVFSQQKEHSSVDCPGYNVDLNQLKNTDVIINCVSSFLFQTDMTADDNRTVLDLIDAPVFQAISSSGRTEAQWRGSPQGITAMNQIYWVAQPEFNGTIEPTVIFAKDSESASSLPVKERMEFFVRRIKNWLRLKELPKNKRRITILFHNNPCAGTEASLGGANGLDSFESVVKLMKYLADQGYHIENMPENGKALTDEFLNKKAISEFRWTTVEEIVDKGGAAFFIDPDKYAHYFNQLSEINRKKMIENWGEPPGKGMVYGDKIVVTGLTFGNIKVMAEPKRGCYGARCDGEVCKILHNPEIPPTH
;
A
#
# COMPACT_ATOMS: atom_id res chain seq x y z
N MET A 1 -8.41 36.09 11.31
CA MET A 1 -8.30 35.40 12.62
C MET A 1 -6.83 35.08 12.89
N THR A 2 -6.00 36.08 13.11
CA THR A 2 -4.52 35.94 13.09
C THR A 2 -3.85 36.37 14.40
N GLN A 3 -4.53 36.26 15.54
CA GLN A 3 -3.89 36.41 16.84
C GLN A 3 -4.32 35.28 17.78
N ASN A 4 -3.31 34.52 18.25
CA ASN A 4 -3.36 33.36 19.17
C ASN A 4 -3.89 32.02 18.62
N LEU A 5 -3.37 31.57 17.48
CA LEU A 5 -3.44 30.15 17.13
C LEU A 5 -2.47 29.36 18.04
N SER A 6 -2.98 28.31 18.69
CA SER A 6 -2.17 27.38 19.50
C SER A 6 -1.09 26.70 18.65
N TYR A 7 0.04 26.32 19.26
CA TYR A 7 1.08 25.54 18.59
C TYR A 7 0.56 24.20 18.07
N THR A 8 -0.39 23.63 18.81
CA THR A 8 -1.12 22.41 18.45
C THR A 8 -2.62 22.54 18.64
N GLY A 9 -3.35 21.81 17.82
CA GLY A 9 -4.79 21.68 17.95
C GLY A 9 -5.39 20.71 16.95
N PHE A 10 -6.68 20.46 17.12
CA PHE A 10 -7.48 19.63 16.25
C PHE A 10 -8.42 20.50 15.42
N TYR A 11 -8.40 20.29 14.12
CA TYR A 11 -9.06 21.13 13.14
C TYR A 11 -10.09 20.33 12.36
N HIS A 12 -11.28 20.83 12.09
CA HIS A 12 -12.19 20.18 11.13
C HIS A 12 -12.92 21.23 10.31
N PRO A 13 -13.12 21.04 8.99
CA PRO A 13 -13.74 22.03 8.11
C PRO A 13 -15.12 22.50 8.60
N ASP A 14 -15.93 21.57 9.12
CA ASP A 14 -17.26 21.90 9.67
C ASP A 14 -17.25 22.43 11.11
N SER A 15 -16.10 22.47 11.79
CA SER A 15 -16.00 23.05 13.13
C SER A 15 -15.62 24.53 13.03
N LYS A 16 -16.37 25.39 13.72
CA LYS A 16 -16.06 26.82 13.80
C LYS A 16 -14.90 27.14 14.74
N VAL A 17 -14.45 26.16 15.52
CA VAL A 17 -13.41 26.32 16.54
C VAL A 17 -12.34 25.24 16.40
N ILE A 18 -11.13 25.59 16.79
CA ILE A 18 -10.04 24.62 16.92
C ILE A 18 -10.10 24.02 18.32
N HIS A 19 -10.13 22.69 18.39
CA HIS A 19 -10.18 21.97 19.66
C HIS A 19 -8.76 21.81 20.21
N LYS A 20 -8.60 21.92 21.53
CA LYS A 20 -7.29 21.88 22.19
C LYS A 20 -6.82 20.45 22.50
N ASP A 21 -7.74 19.52 22.65
CA ASP A 21 -7.49 18.13 23.01
C ASP A 21 -8.32 17.16 22.16
N ILE A 22 -7.89 15.90 22.12
CA ILE A 22 -8.56 14.85 21.36
C ILE A 22 -9.96 14.55 21.92
N ALA A 23 -10.14 14.62 23.24
CA ALA A 23 -11.41 14.27 23.88
C ALA A 23 -12.54 15.22 23.47
N GLY A 24 -12.28 16.53 23.51
CA GLY A 24 -13.20 17.57 23.08
C GLY A 24 -13.43 17.58 21.58
N TYR A 25 -12.43 17.19 20.78
CA TYR A 25 -12.62 16.98 19.34
C TYR A 25 -13.56 15.79 19.07
N ILE A 26 -13.32 14.65 19.70
CA ILE A 26 -14.14 13.44 19.52
C ILE A 26 -15.57 13.67 20.01
N ASP A 27 -15.77 14.30 21.19
CA ASP A 27 -17.11 14.63 21.70
C ASP A 27 -17.88 15.54 20.73
N TRP A 28 -17.22 16.56 20.17
CA TRP A 28 -17.82 17.39 19.13
C TRP A 28 -18.16 16.58 17.87
N TYR A 29 -17.23 15.73 17.41
CA TYR A 29 -17.41 14.92 16.21
C TYR A 29 -18.60 13.95 16.35
N GLU A 30 -18.67 13.25 17.48
CA GLU A 30 -19.74 12.31 17.77
C GLU A 30 -21.11 13.00 17.81
N LYS A 31 -21.20 14.22 18.37
CA LYS A 31 -22.45 14.99 18.45
C LYS A 31 -22.92 15.58 17.11
N ASN A 32 -21.99 16.02 16.27
CA ASN A 32 -22.31 16.83 15.08
C ASN A 32 -22.25 16.04 13.77
N LYS A 33 -21.42 14.99 13.70
CA LYS A 33 -21.17 14.23 12.46
C LYS A 33 -21.79 12.84 12.47
N LEU A 34 -21.84 12.19 13.63
CA LEU A 34 -22.41 10.85 13.72
C LEU A 34 -23.93 10.91 13.87
N LYS A 35 -24.65 10.58 12.80
CA LYS A 35 -26.13 10.60 12.75
C LYS A 35 -26.80 9.50 13.59
N SER A 36 -26.05 8.48 14.01
CA SER A 36 -26.54 7.40 14.86
C SER A 36 -25.48 6.97 15.88
N PRO A 37 -25.84 6.82 17.17
CA PRO A 37 -25.03 6.11 18.15
C PRO A 37 -25.07 4.60 17.86
N GLU A 38 -24.54 4.18 16.71
CA GLU A 38 -24.42 2.77 16.40
C GLU A 38 -23.29 2.15 17.22
N SER A 39 -23.60 1.01 17.82
CA SER A 39 -22.85 0.19 18.77
C SER A 39 -21.55 -0.44 18.23
N LYS A 40 -21.11 -0.08 17.02
CA LYS A 40 -19.85 -0.57 16.45
C LYS A 40 -18.72 0.43 16.69
N LYS A 41 -17.66 -0.05 17.34
CA LYS A 41 -16.39 0.67 17.49
C LYS A 41 -15.92 1.13 16.11
N ARG A 42 -15.86 2.44 15.90
CA ARG A 42 -15.35 3.04 14.66
C ARG A 42 -13.85 3.23 14.76
N HIS A 43 -13.17 3.05 13.64
CA HIS A 43 -11.75 3.30 13.56
C HIS A 43 -11.43 4.78 13.51
N ARG A 44 -10.28 5.16 14.06
CA ARG A 44 -9.77 6.53 14.06
C ARG A 44 -8.53 6.65 13.18
N ALA A 45 -8.53 7.59 12.25
CA ALA A 45 -7.38 7.89 11.41
C ALA A 45 -6.79 9.25 11.79
N GLY A 46 -5.62 9.25 12.42
CA GLY A 46 -4.88 10.48 12.71
C GLY A 46 -4.44 11.14 11.40
N ILE A 47 -4.68 12.43 11.21
CA ILE A 47 -4.17 13.18 10.06
C ILE A 47 -3.22 14.24 10.61
N PHE A 48 -1.93 14.05 10.40
CA PHE A 48 -0.90 14.94 10.92
C PHE A 48 -0.46 15.91 9.83
N PHE A 49 -0.60 17.21 10.09
CA PHE A 49 -0.25 18.25 9.11
C PHE A 49 0.36 19.49 9.78
N SER A 50 0.91 20.40 8.97
CA SER A 50 1.64 21.56 9.50
C SER A 50 0.68 22.67 9.93
N ARG A 51 0.93 23.27 11.10
CA ARG A 51 0.27 24.51 11.57
C ARG A 51 0.31 25.62 10.53
N HIS A 52 1.38 25.69 9.74
CA HIS A 52 1.55 26.69 8.70
C HIS A 52 0.41 26.68 7.67
N GLN A 53 -0.17 25.51 7.40
CA GLN A 53 -1.31 25.37 6.50
C GLN A 53 -2.56 26.02 7.08
N VAL A 54 -2.77 25.93 8.40
CA VAL A 54 -3.86 26.60 9.11
C VAL A 54 -3.67 28.12 9.10
N GLU A 55 -2.46 28.59 9.40
CA GLU A 55 -2.17 30.03 9.44
C GLU A 55 -2.33 30.73 8.09
N LYS A 56 -1.95 30.05 7.01
CA LYS A 56 -2.11 30.54 5.64
C LYS A 56 -3.50 30.26 5.05
N ASN A 57 -4.40 29.65 5.79
CA ASN A 57 -5.71 29.20 5.31
C ASN A 57 -5.62 28.33 4.04
N ASN A 58 -4.57 27.51 3.94
CA ASN A 58 -4.30 26.60 2.84
C ASN A 58 -4.71 25.18 3.26
N LEU A 59 -6.01 24.96 3.40
CA LEU A 59 -6.58 23.73 3.97
C LEU A 59 -7.36 22.90 2.96
N CYS A 60 -7.53 23.37 1.71
CA CYS A 60 -8.32 22.69 0.69
C CYS A 60 -7.96 21.20 0.50
N GLY A 61 -6.66 20.88 0.45
CA GLY A 61 -6.19 19.49 0.39
C GLY A 61 -6.53 18.69 1.66
N ILE A 62 -6.31 19.28 2.84
CA ILE A 62 -6.61 18.64 4.13
C ILE A 62 -8.12 18.40 4.29
N ASP A 63 -8.96 19.37 3.91
CA ASP A 63 -10.42 19.27 3.93
C ASP A 63 -10.90 18.14 3.02
N ALA A 64 -10.33 18.05 1.82
CA ALA A 64 -10.64 16.96 0.90
C ALA A 64 -10.24 15.59 1.49
N LEU A 65 -9.08 15.50 2.15
CA LEU A 65 -8.63 14.28 2.80
C LEU A 65 -9.53 13.87 3.97
N ILE A 66 -9.91 14.82 4.83
CA ILE A 66 -10.86 14.61 5.92
C ILE A 66 -12.16 14.04 5.36
N ASN A 67 -12.75 14.72 4.38
CA ASN A 67 -14.00 14.29 3.75
C ASN A 67 -13.87 12.90 3.09
N GLU A 68 -12.74 12.59 2.47
CA GLU A 68 -12.51 11.28 1.87
C GLU A 68 -12.42 10.17 2.92
N VAL A 69 -11.77 10.42 4.07
CA VAL A 69 -11.73 9.49 5.20
C VAL A 69 -13.14 9.24 5.77
N GLU A 70 -13.95 10.29 5.92
CA GLU A 70 -15.33 10.19 6.41
C GLU A 70 -16.22 9.29 5.54
N LYS A 71 -16.04 9.31 4.20
CA LYS A 71 -16.80 8.46 3.27
C LYS A 71 -16.67 6.97 3.57
N TYR A 72 -15.56 6.54 4.18
CA TYR A 72 -15.33 5.15 4.54
C TYR A 72 -15.76 4.81 5.97
N ASN A 73 -16.53 5.69 6.64
CA ASN A 73 -16.99 5.54 8.02
C ASN A 73 -15.83 5.40 9.03
N ILE A 74 -14.74 6.10 8.74
CA ILE A 74 -13.57 6.23 9.62
C ILE A 74 -13.64 7.64 10.24
N ILE A 75 -13.38 7.76 11.54
CA ILE A 75 -13.33 9.04 12.23
C ILE A 75 -11.98 9.70 11.92
N PRO A 76 -11.93 10.81 11.17
CA PRO A 76 -10.68 11.54 10.98
C PRO A 76 -10.29 12.22 12.30
N VAL A 77 -9.01 12.19 12.66
CA VAL A 77 -8.44 12.92 13.81
C VAL A 77 -7.34 13.86 13.29
N PRO A 78 -7.74 14.95 12.61
CA PRO A 78 -6.85 15.97 12.06
C PRO A 78 -6.20 16.82 13.16
N VAL A 79 -4.89 16.65 13.32
CA VAL A 79 -4.04 17.38 14.25
C VAL A 79 -2.99 18.16 13.48
N PHE A 80 -2.88 19.45 13.78
CA PHE A 80 -1.78 20.27 13.28
C PHE A 80 -0.78 20.56 14.39
N SER A 81 0.50 20.64 14.04
CA SER A 81 1.62 20.99 14.94
C SER A 81 2.65 21.87 14.23
N GLN A 82 3.52 22.53 15.00
CA GLN A 82 4.61 23.38 14.52
C GLN A 82 5.99 22.75 14.77
N GLN A 83 6.88 22.82 13.77
CA GLN A 83 8.26 22.35 13.89
C GLN A 83 9.14 23.30 14.71
N LYS A 84 10.04 22.73 15.51
CA LYS A 84 11.06 23.48 16.26
C LYS A 84 12.08 24.18 15.34
N GLU A 85 12.39 23.58 14.18
CA GLU A 85 13.33 24.11 13.17
C GLU A 85 12.90 25.46 12.57
N HIS A 86 11.63 25.84 12.75
CA HIS A 86 11.05 27.07 12.23
C HIS A 86 10.48 28.00 13.33
N SER A 87 10.90 27.82 14.60
CA SER A 87 10.23 28.45 15.76
C SER A 87 11.17 28.91 16.87
N SER A 88 10.63 29.68 17.84
CA SER A 88 11.32 30.13 19.05
C SER A 88 11.69 28.96 20.00
N VAL A 89 12.59 29.23 20.96
CA VAL A 89 13.14 28.25 21.92
C VAL A 89 12.06 27.49 22.70
N ASP A 90 10.89 28.10 22.91
CA ASP A 90 9.75 27.55 23.67
C ASP A 90 8.77 26.70 22.84
N CYS A 91 9.01 26.50 21.54
CA CYS A 91 8.15 25.66 20.71
C CYS A 91 8.31 24.19 21.10
N PRO A 92 7.23 23.49 21.53
CA PRO A 92 7.27 22.05 21.62
C PRO A 92 7.56 21.50 20.22
N GLY A 93 8.60 20.68 20.07
CA GLY A 93 8.86 20.00 18.80
C GLY A 93 7.79 18.94 18.52
N TYR A 94 7.76 18.38 17.29
CA TYR A 94 6.81 17.32 16.90
C TYR A 94 6.71 16.15 17.90
N ASN A 95 7.79 15.89 18.64
CA ASN A 95 7.89 14.85 19.68
C ASN A 95 6.82 14.99 20.80
N VAL A 96 6.31 16.20 21.07
CA VAL A 96 5.29 16.43 22.11
C VAL A 96 3.87 16.08 21.61
N ASP A 97 3.65 16.14 20.30
CA ASP A 97 2.30 16.19 19.71
C ASP A 97 1.85 14.88 19.08
N LEU A 98 2.79 13.98 18.78
CA LEU A 98 2.49 12.60 18.41
C LEU A 98 1.74 11.84 19.52
N ASN A 99 1.91 12.25 20.79
CA ASN A 99 1.10 11.74 21.91
C ASN A 99 -0.40 12.02 21.74
N GLN A 100 -0.78 13.09 21.04
CA GLN A 100 -2.18 13.41 20.76
C GLN A 100 -2.82 12.44 19.77
N LEU A 101 -2.00 11.71 19.01
CA LEU A 101 -2.42 10.64 18.11
C LEU A 101 -2.44 9.27 18.79
N LYS A 102 -2.11 9.18 20.09
CA LYS A 102 -2.34 7.97 20.87
C LYS A 102 -3.82 7.61 20.82
N ASN A 103 -4.12 6.33 20.59
CA ASN A 103 -5.46 5.78 20.34
C ASN A 103 -6.04 6.03 18.94
N THR A 104 -5.22 6.44 17.97
CA THR A 104 -5.57 6.28 16.55
C THR A 104 -5.21 4.88 16.08
N ASP A 105 -5.95 4.35 15.11
CA ASP A 105 -5.71 3.02 14.56
C ASP A 105 -4.71 3.04 13.41
N VAL A 106 -4.57 4.20 12.76
CA VAL A 106 -3.69 4.51 11.63
C VAL A 106 -3.35 6.00 11.67
N ILE A 107 -2.20 6.38 11.13
CA ILE A 107 -1.81 7.78 10.96
C ILE A 107 -1.56 8.08 9.49
N ILE A 108 -2.00 9.24 9.03
CA ILE A 108 -1.70 9.83 7.74
C ILE A 108 -0.77 11.00 7.99
N ASN A 109 0.48 10.86 7.59
CA ASN A 109 1.45 11.95 7.66
C ASN A 109 1.39 12.82 6.40
N CYS A 110 1.01 14.08 6.57
CA CYS A 110 0.99 15.10 5.52
C CYS A 110 2.11 16.14 5.66
N VAL A 111 3.15 15.86 6.45
CA VAL A 111 4.35 16.71 6.55
C VAL A 111 5.55 16.10 5.83
N SER A 112 6.39 16.98 5.29
CA SER A 112 7.71 16.64 4.76
C SER A 112 8.74 16.56 5.89
N SER A 113 9.85 15.90 5.59
CA SER A 113 10.98 15.64 6.51
C SER A 113 10.64 14.62 7.58
N PHE A 114 11.55 14.46 8.53
CA PHE A 114 11.39 13.58 9.69
C PHE A 114 10.15 13.98 10.52
N LEU A 115 9.30 13.00 10.77
CA LEU A 115 8.21 13.06 11.73
C LEU A 115 8.74 13.07 13.17
N PHE A 116 9.77 12.25 13.40
CA PHE A 116 10.41 12.05 14.68
C PHE A 116 11.91 12.19 14.47
N GLN A 117 12.51 13.22 15.07
CA GLN A 117 13.95 13.35 15.13
C GLN A 117 14.44 12.56 16.34
N THR A 118 14.89 11.34 16.10
CA THR A 118 15.82 10.67 17.01
C THR A 118 17.17 11.35 16.87
N ASP A 119 17.77 11.77 18.00
CA ASP A 119 19.19 12.05 18.01
C ASP A 119 19.91 10.75 17.67
N MET A 120 20.47 10.65 16.46
CA MET A 120 21.24 9.48 15.99
C MET A 120 22.45 9.16 16.89
N THR A 121 22.79 10.05 17.83
CA THR A 121 23.87 9.95 18.81
C THR A 121 23.38 9.61 20.23
N ALA A 122 22.07 9.64 20.49
CA ALA A 122 21.51 9.24 21.76
C ALA A 122 21.23 7.73 21.75
N ASP A 123 21.54 7.04 22.85
CA ASP A 123 21.25 5.60 23.09
C ASP A 123 19.74 5.29 23.17
N ASP A 124 18.89 6.26 22.82
CA ASP A 124 17.45 6.19 22.87
C ASP A 124 16.90 5.67 21.53
N ASN A 125 16.89 4.35 21.38
CA ASN A 125 16.39 3.63 20.21
C ASN A 125 14.86 3.68 20.03
N ARG A 126 14.14 4.58 20.72
CA ARG A 126 12.68 4.69 20.59
C ARG A 126 12.31 5.10 19.17
N THR A 127 11.45 4.31 18.54
CA THR A 127 10.87 4.58 17.23
C THR A 127 9.51 5.25 17.37
N VAL A 128 9.00 5.79 16.26
CA VAL A 128 7.61 6.30 16.22
C VAL A 128 6.59 5.21 16.57
N LEU A 129 6.93 3.94 16.31
CA LEU A 129 6.09 2.77 16.61
C LEU A 129 6.02 2.46 18.11
N ASP A 130 7.10 2.70 18.84
CA ASP A 130 7.12 2.54 20.31
C ASP A 130 6.22 3.58 21.01
N LEU A 131 6.07 4.75 20.39
CA LEU A 131 5.21 5.82 20.88
C LEU A 131 3.76 5.64 20.44
N ILE A 132 3.58 5.16 19.20
CA ILE A 132 2.28 4.97 18.56
C ILE A 132 2.27 3.61 17.88
N ASP A 133 1.59 2.66 18.50
CA ASP A 133 1.32 1.31 17.97
C ASP A 133 0.27 1.35 16.83
N ALA A 134 0.56 2.13 15.78
CA ALA A 134 -0.27 2.31 14.61
C ALA A 134 0.60 2.52 13.35
N PRO A 135 0.21 1.96 12.19
CA PRO A 135 0.91 2.19 10.94
C PRO A 135 0.78 3.65 10.49
N VAL A 136 1.89 4.22 10.01
CA VAL A 136 2.00 5.62 9.58
C VAL A 136 2.15 5.67 8.06
N PHE A 137 1.17 6.22 7.36
CA PHE A 137 1.15 6.34 5.90
C PHE A 137 1.67 7.70 5.46
N GLN A 138 2.55 7.71 4.47
CA GLN A 138 3.13 8.95 3.95
C GLN A 138 2.28 9.53 2.80
N ALA A 139 1.56 10.61 3.09
CA ALA A 139 0.77 11.36 2.13
C ALA A 139 1.62 12.47 1.49
N ILE A 140 2.10 12.22 0.27
CA ILE A 140 3.03 13.10 -0.42
C ILE A 140 2.29 14.27 -1.07
N SER A 141 2.79 15.47 -0.81
CA SER A 141 2.53 16.63 -1.66
C SER A 141 3.60 16.74 -2.73
N SER A 142 3.19 16.78 -4.00
CA SER A 142 4.09 17.04 -5.12
C SER A 142 4.48 18.52 -5.15
N SER A 143 5.28 18.93 -4.16
CA SER A 143 5.77 20.29 -4.00
C SER A 143 6.48 20.73 -5.29
N GLY A 144 5.95 21.77 -5.94
CA GLY A 144 6.53 22.35 -7.15
C GLY A 144 5.98 21.85 -8.50
N ARG A 145 5.05 20.89 -8.53
CA ARG A 145 4.37 20.48 -9.79
C ARG A 145 2.85 20.51 -9.65
N THR A 146 2.19 21.02 -10.68
CA THR A 146 0.74 20.85 -10.86
C THR A 146 0.39 19.39 -11.13
N GLU A 147 -0.89 19.02 -11.00
CA GLU A 147 -1.33 17.66 -11.31
C GLU A 147 -0.97 17.27 -12.75
N ALA A 148 -1.17 18.17 -13.71
CA ALA A 148 -0.83 17.94 -15.12
C ALA A 148 0.69 17.71 -15.31
N GLN A 149 1.53 18.52 -14.66
CA GLN A 149 2.99 18.35 -14.72
C GLN A 149 3.45 17.06 -14.07
N TRP A 150 2.83 16.66 -12.96
CA TRP A 150 3.12 15.40 -12.30
C TRP A 150 2.73 14.19 -13.18
N ARG A 151 1.51 14.18 -13.75
CA ARG A 151 1.04 13.12 -14.64
C ARG A 151 1.86 12.99 -15.93
N GLY A 152 2.34 14.11 -16.46
CA GLY A 152 3.20 14.14 -17.65
C GLY A 152 4.67 13.79 -17.37
N SER A 153 5.07 13.61 -16.11
CA SER A 153 6.46 13.32 -15.75
C SER A 153 6.70 11.82 -15.61
N PRO A 154 7.58 11.21 -16.44
CA PRO A 154 7.97 9.80 -16.28
C PRO A 154 8.64 9.52 -14.92
N GLN A 155 9.30 10.54 -14.36
CA GLN A 155 9.96 10.48 -13.04
C GLN A 155 8.97 10.54 -11.86
N GLY A 156 7.75 11.04 -12.09
CA GLY A 156 6.76 11.29 -11.03
C GLY A 156 7.11 12.50 -10.15
N ILE A 157 7.86 12.28 -9.07
CA ILE A 157 8.26 13.34 -8.11
C ILE A 157 9.69 13.85 -8.35
N THR A 158 10.01 15.04 -7.85
CA THR A 158 11.35 15.65 -7.96
C THR A 158 12.34 14.99 -7.02
N ALA A 159 13.65 15.13 -7.28
CA ALA A 159 14.71 14.63 -6.39
C ALA A 159 14.60 15.20 -4.96
N MET A 160 14.28 16.48 -4.83
CA MET A 160 14.00 17.10 -3.53
C MET A 160 12.81 16.43 -2.83
N ASN A 161 11.72 16.16 -3.54
CA ASN A 161 10.58 15.47 -2.94
C ASN A 161 10.91 14.01 -2.59
N GLN A 162 11.76 13.32 -3.34
CA GLN A 162 12.24 11.99 -2.97
C GLN A 162 12.97 12.03 -1.62
N ILE A 163 13.80 13.03 -1.37
CA ILE A 163 14.53 13.17 -0.10
C ILE A 163 13.55 13.46 1.05
N TYR A 164 12.76 14.53 0.94
CA TYR A 164 11.97 15.02 2.07
C TYR A 164 10.62 14.32 2.25
N TRP A 165 10.05 13.72 1.21
CA TRP A 165 8.73 13.08 1.29
C TRP A 165 8.77 11.56 1.21
N VAL A 166 9.93 10.95 0.89
CA VAL A 166 10.08 9.49 0.84
C VAL A 166 11.21 9.05 1.77
N ALA A 167 12.46 9.38 1.43
CA ALA A 167 13.63 8.83 2.12
C ALA A 167 13.68 9.19 3.61
N GLN A 168 13.49 10.47 3.97
CA GLN A 168 13.50 10.89 5.37
C GLN A 168 12.35 10.29 6.20
N PRO A 169 11.08 10.35 5.75
CA PRO A 169 9.99 9.62 6.42
C PRO A 169 10.20 8.11 6.56
N GLU A 170 10.83 7.45 5.58
CA GLU A 170 11.14 6.01 5.65
C GLU A 170 12.07 5.66 6.83
N PHE A 171 12.99 6.54 7.23
CA PHE A 171 13.77 6.36 8.47
C PHE A 171 12.90 6.34 9.74
N ASN A 172 11.72 6.95 9.71
CA ASN A 172 10.73 6.87 10.79
C ASN A 172 9.78 5.67 10.66
N GLY A 173 9.98 4.78 9.69
CA GLY A 173 9.14 3.60 9.48
C GLY A 173 7.79 3.90 8.82
N THR A 174 7.64 5.06 8.16
CA THR A 174 6.42 5.34 7.40
C THR A 174 6.30 4.42 6.20
N ILE A 175 5.07 4.05 5.85
CA ILE A 175 4.75 3.10 4.78
C ILE A 175 3.98 3.76 3.63
N GLU A 176 4.02 3.08 2.48
CA GLU A 176 3.19 3.37 1.29
C GLU A 176 3.17 4.85 0.84
N PRO A 177 4.36 5.45 0.58
CA PRO A 177 4.46 6.82 0.07
C PRO A 177 3.60 7.02 -1.18
N THR A 178 2.61 7.90 -1.10
CA THR A 178 1.64 8.13 -2.17
C THR A 178 1.41 9.60 -2.40
N VAL A 179 1.60 10.06 -3.65
CA VAL A 179 1.22 11.42 -4.07
C VAL A 179 -0.30 11.55 -4.02
N ILE A 180 -0.79 12.40 -3.12
CA ILE A 180 -2.22 12.74 -2.99
C ILE A 180 -2.50 14.24 -3.11
N PHE A 181 -1.46 15.08 -3.06
CA PHE A 181 -1.59 16.51 -3.32
C PHE A 181 -0.69 16.94 -4.48
N ALA A 182 -1.15 17.93 -5.24
CA ALA A 182 -0.38 18.64 -6.25
C ALA A 182 -0.43 20.15 -5.99
N LYS A 183 0.59 20.87 -6.47
CA LYS A 183 0.62 22.33 -6.34
C LYS A 183 -0.48 22.95 -7.21
N ASP A 184 -1.16 23.95 -6.69
CA ASP A 184 -2.00 24.82 -7.51
C ASP A 184 -1.13 25.64 -8.50
N SER A 185 -1.67 25.91 -9.69
CA SER A 185 -1.02 26.77 -10.68
C SER A 185 -1.12 28.24 -10.31
N GLU A 186 -2.22 28.64 -9.66
CA GLU A 186 -2.55 30.05 -9.41
C GLU A 186 -2.20 30.50 -8.00
N SER A 187 -2.12 29.57 -7.05
CA SER A 187 -1.78 29.85 -5.66
C SER A 187 -0.64 28.99 -5.14
N ALA A 188 -0.15 29.30 -3.94
CA ALA A 188 0.77 28.43 -3.21
C ALA A 188 0.06 27.24 -2.53
N SER A 189 -1.20 26.98 -2.89
CA SER A 189 -2.03 25.96 -2.25
C SER A 189 -1.71 24.55 -2.73
N SER A 190 -2.03 23.57 -1.90
CA SER A 190 -1.98 22.16 -2.27
C SER A 190 -3.38 21.65 -2.57
N LEU A 191 -3.63 21.24 -3.81
CA LEU A 191 -4.90 20.71 -4.28
C LEU A 191 -4.90 19.18 -4.22
N PRO A 192 -6.05 18.55 -3.91
CA PRO A 192 -6.16 17.10 -3.87
C PRO A 192 -6.13 16.50 -5.29
N VAL A 193 -5.29 15.48 -5.49
CA VAL A 193 -5.36 14.61 -6.67
C VAL A 193 -6.40 13.53 -6.37
N LYS A 194 -7.65 13.78 -6.74
CA LYS A 194 -8.83 13.02 -6.28
C LYS A 194 -8.68 11.49 -6.39
N GLU A 195 -8.37 10.97 -7.57
CA GLU A 195 -8.21 9.52 -7.80
C GLU A 195 -7.13 8.90 -6.92
N ARG A 196 -6.04 9.63 -6.68
CA ARG A 196 -4.94 9.16 -5.84
C ARG A 196 -5.28 9.18 -4.36
N MET A 197 -6.02 10.19 -3.93
CA MET A 197 -6.54 10.29 -2.57
C MET A 197 -7.54 9.16 -2.29
N GLU A 198 -8.46 8.89 -3.22
CA GLU A 198 -9.40 7.76 -3.14
C GLU A 198 -8.65 6.41 -3.07
N PHE A 199 -7.61 6.22 -3.89
CA PHE A 199 -6.74 5.04 -3.83
C PHE A 199 -6.05 4.92 -2.47
N PHE A 200 -5.47 6.01 -1.96
CA PHE A 200 -4.76 6.06 -0.69
C PHE A 200 -5.65 5.73 0.51
N VAL A 201 -6.82 6.37 0.62
CA VAL A 201 -7.77 6.10 1.71
C VAL A 201 -8.35 4.68 1.61
N ARG A 202 -8.55 4.15 0.39
CA ARG A 202 -8.94 2.74 0.19
C ARG A 202 -7.88 1.77 0.71
N ARG A 203 -6.58 2.10 0.60
CA ARG A 203 -5.51 1.29 1.20
C ARG A 203 -5.55 1.32 2.72
N ILE A 204 -5.75 2.50 3.31
CA ILE A 204 -5.92 2.66 4.76
C ILE A 204 -7.09 1.84 5.28
N LYS A 205 -8.24 1.87 4.58
CA LYS A 205 -9.40 1.02 4.91
C LYS A 205 -9.04 -0.47 4.95
N ASN A 206 -8.21 -0.95 4.02
CA ASN A 206 -7.81 -2.36 4.01
C ASN A 206 -6.89 -2.72 5.19
N TRP A 207 -6.03 -1.79 5.63
CA TRP A 207 -5.23 -1.96 6.85
C TRP A 207 -6.10 -2.01 8.11
N LEU A 208 -7.10 -1.13 8.20
CA LEU A 208 -8.08 -1.17 9.29
C LEU A 208 -8.87 -2.47 9.29
N ARG A 209 -9.33 -2.92 8.11
CA ARG A 209 -9.99 -4.22 7.97
C ARG A 209 -9.08 -5.38 8.41
N LEU A 210 -7.79 -5.33 8.13
CA LEU A 210 -6.84 -6.34 8.60
C LEU A 210 -6.77 -6.37 10.14
N LYS A 211 -6.83 -5.20 10.80
CA LYS A 211 -6.90 -5.07 12.26
C LYS A 211 -8.17 -5.72 12.82
N GLU A 212 -9.33 -5.52 12.19
CA GLU A 212 -10.63 -6.08 12.63
C GLU A 212 -10.75 -7.58 12.40
N LEU A 213 -10.16 -8.11 11.33
CA LEU A 213 -10.35 -9.50 10.94
C LEU A 213 -9.76 -10.45 12.00
N PRO A 214 -10.54 -11.42 12.51
CA PRO A 214 -10.03 -12.49 13.36
C PRO A 214 -8.92 -13.27 12.65
N LYS A 215 -7.86 -13.67 13.37
CA LYS A 215 -6.69 -14.35 12.80
C LYS A 215 -7.07 -15.58 11.96
N ASN A 216 -8.02 -16.38 12.42
CA ASN A 216 -8.50 -17.57 11.71
C ASN A 216 -9.24 -17.28 10.38
N LYS A 217 -9.69 -16.05 10.14
CA LYS A 217 -10.34 -15.60 8.88
C LYS A 217 -9.40 -14.81 7.98
N ARG A 218 -8.19 -14.48 8.43
CA ARG A 218 -7.20 -13.75 7.62
C ARG A 218 -6.64 -14.67 6.55
N ARG A 219 -6.58 -14.17 5.33
CA ARG A 219 -6.04 -14.88 4.16
C ARG A 219 -4.72 -14.23 3.78
N ILE A 220 -3.66 -15.02 3.65
CA ILE A 220 -2.29 -14.56 3.37
C ILE A 220 -1.82 -15.21 2.09
N THR A 221 -1.30 -14.41 1.17
CA THR A 221 -0.60 -14.89 -0.03
C THR A 221 0.88 -14.59 0.12
N ILE A 222 1.71 -15.62 -0.03
CA ILE A 222 3.16 -15.54 -0.08
C ILE A 222 3.57 -15.72 -1.54
N LEU A 223 4.26 -14.73 -2.10
CA LEU A 223 4.76 -14.76 -3.47
C LEU A 223 6.26 -15.04 -3.47
N PHE A 224 6.65 -16.17 -4.05
CA PHE A 224 8.04 -16.44 -4.36
C PHE A 224 8.47 -15.63 -5.56
N HIS A 225 9.63 -14.99 -5.43
CA HIS A 225 10.31 -14.45 -6.59
C HIS A 225 10.68 -15.58 -7.56
N ASN A 226 10.57 -15.30 -8.84
CA ASN A 226 10.78 -16.27 -9.90
C ASN A 226 11.65 -15.63 -10.99
N ASN A 227 12.76 -16.28 -11.35
CA ASN A 227 13.56 -15.91 -12.51
C ASN A 227 13.42 -16.95 -13.63
N PRO A 228 12.30 -16.95 -14.36
CA PRO A 228 11.94 -18.01 -15.29
C PRO A 228 12.80 -18.07 -16.57
N CYS A 229 13.82 -17.22 -16.68
CA CYS A 229 14.80 -17.24 -17.78
C CYS A 229 16.06 -18.05 -17.45
N ALA A 230 16.33 -18.33 -16.17
CA ALA A 230 17.54 -19.03 -15.69
C ALA A 230 17.34 -20.54 -15.46
N GLY A 231 16.20 -21.11 -15.88
CA GLY A 231 15.78 -22.48 -15.57
C GLY A 231 14.81 -22.50 -14.39
N THR A 232 13.56 -22.88 -14.65
CA THR A 232 12.40 -22.64 -13.76
C THR A 232 12.44 -23.47 -12.48
N GLU A 233 13.08 -24.64 -12.51
CA GLU A 233 13.20 -25.52 -11.32
C GLU A 233 14.34 -25.07 -10.38
N ALA A 234 15.40 -24.44 -10.91
CA ALA A 234 16.56 -23.98 -10.13
C ALA A 234 16.41 -22.54 -9.59
N SER A 235 15.46 -21.76 -10.10
CA SER A 235 15.29 -20.33 -9.79
C SER A 235 14.04 -19.98 -9.00
N LEU A 236 13.15 -20.96 -8.76
CA LEU A 236 11.94 -20.76 -7.97
C LEU A 236 12.30 -20.44 -6.52
N GLY A 237 11.75 -19.36 -5.99
CA GLY A 237 11.99 -18.96 -4.60
C GLY A 237 13.40 -18.42 -4.37
N GLY A 238 14.10 -17.96 -5.42
CA GLY A 238 15.40 -17.32 -5.27
C GLY A 238 15.33 -16.14 -4.30
N ALA A 239 16.04 -16.25 -3.17
CA ALA A 239 16.14 -15.21 -2.15
C ALA A 239 17.60 -15.10 -1.69
N ASN A 240 18.16 -13.89 -1.73
CA ASN A 240 19.57 -13.71 -1.40
C ASN A 240 19.83 -13.96 0.10
N GLY A 241 20.67 -14.94 0.41
CA GLY A 241 21.02 -15.29 1.79
C GLY A 241 19.89 -15.93 2.61
N LEU A 242 18.79 -16.38 1.99
CA LEU A 242 17.64 -16.94 2.67
C LEU A 242 17.19 -18.26 2.01
N ASP A 243 17.04 -19.31 2.82
CA ASP A 243 16.30 -20.50 2.40
C ASP A 243 14.80 -20.18 2.42
N SER A 244 14.28 -19.76 1.27
CA SER A 244 12.91 -19.24 1.14
C SER A 244 11.85 -20.29 1.46
N PHE A 245 12.03 -21.54 1.00
CA PHE A 245 11.09 -22.63 1.22
C PHE A 245 11.03 -23.02 2.70
N GLU A 246 12.19 -23.21 3.34
CA GLU A 246 12.23 -23.51 4.77
C GLU A 246 11.68 -22.34 5.60
N SER A 247 11.96 -21.11 5.20
CA SER A 247 11.42 -19.91 5.86
C SER A 247 9.90 -19.81 5.76
N VAL A 248 9.31 -20.16 4.61
CA VAL A 248 7.86 -20.19 4.45
C VAL A 248 7.22 -21.25 5.34
N VAL A 249 7.79 -22.46 5.42
CA VAL A 249 7.27 -23.51 6.30
C VAL A 249 7.37 -23.10 7.77
N LYS A 250 8.48 -22.47 8.19
CA LYS A 250 8.62 -21.92 9.55
C LYS A 250 7.60 -20.81 9.82
N LEU A 251 7.36 -19.92 8.86
CA LEU A 251 6.34 -18.87 8.96
C LEU A 251 4.94 -19.48 9.09
N MET A 252 4.62 -20.52 8.31
CA MET A 252 3.34 -21.21 8.41
C MET A 252 3.16 -21.85 9.79
N LYS A 253 4.19 -22.51 10.34
CA LYS A 253 4.17 -23.06 11.72
C LYS A 253 3.88 -21.97 12.74
N TYR A 254 4.60 -20.85 12.69
CA TYR A 254 4.37 -19.71 13.57
C TYR A 254 2.95 -19.14 13.43
N LEU A 255 2.43 -19.00 12.21
CA LEU A 255 1.06 -18.51 11.97
C LEU A 255 0.01 -19.49 12.52
N ALA A 256 0.21 -20.80 12.39
CA ALA A 256 -0.66 -21.80 12.98
C ALA A 256 -0.71 -21.65 14.51
N ASP A 257 0.44 -21.50 15.17
CA ASP A 257 0.53 -21.28 16.63
C ASP A 257 -0.15 -19.98 17.07
N GLN A 258 -0.18 -18.96 16.20
CA GLN A 258 -0.90 -17.71 16.43
C GLN A 258 -2.42 -17.81 16.20
N GLY A 259 -2.94 -18.95 15.75
CA GLY A 259 -4.37 -19.19 15.51
C GLY A 259 -4.85 -18.84 14.10
N TYR A 260 -3.95 -18.75 13.12
CA TYR A 260 -4.34 -18.68 11.71
C TYR A 260 -4.79 -20.05 11.21
N HIS A 261 -5.75 -20.07 10.29
CA HIS A 261 -6.27 -21.31 9.73
C HIS A 261 -5.37 -21.79 8.58
N ILE A 262 -4.66 -22.89 8.82
CA ILE A 262 -3.73 -23.54 7.89
C ILE A 262 -4.07 -25.02 7.84
N GLU A 263 -4.08 -25.59 6.65
CA GLU A 263 -4.37 -26.99 6.39
C GLU A 263 -3.26 -27.61 5.54
N ASN A 264 -3.01 -28.92 5.69
CA ASN A 264 -2.05 -29.67 4.87
C ASN A 264 -0.64 -29.04 4.79
N MET A 265 -0.18 -28.45 5.89
CA MET A 265 1.12 -27.77 5.95
C MET A 265 2.27 -28.75 5.69
N PRO A 266 3.23 -28.43 4.79
CA PRO A 266 4.39 -29.28 4.55
C PRO A 266 5.29 -29.40 5.79
N GLU A 267 5.98 -30.52 5.92
CA GLU A 267 6.82 -30.80 7.09
C GLU A 267 8.05 -29.87 7.17
N ASN A 268 8.66 -29.57 6.03
CA ASN A 268 9.88 -28.78 5.87
C ASN A 268 9.96 -28.16 4.46
N GLY A 269 10.95 -27.31 4.24
CA GLY A 269 11.17 -26.62 2.96
C GLY A 269 11.29 -27.58 1.77
N LYS A 270 11.97 -28.72 1.95
CA LYS A 270 12.09 -29.74 0.89
C LYS A 270 10.73 -30.32 0.50
N ALA A 271 9.87 -30.65 1.46
CA ALA A 271 8.52 -31.14 1.18
C ALA A 271 7.69 -30.10 0.40
N LEU A 272 7.83 -28.81 0.74
CA LEU A 272 7.17 -27.73 0.00
C LEU A 272 7.73 -27.60 -1.43
N THR A 273 9.05 -27.69 -1.63
CA THR A 273 9.67 -27.70 -2.95
C THR A 273 9.18 -28.88 -3.79
N ASP A 274 9.19 -30.08 -3.22
CA ASP A 274 8.76 -31.31 -3.89
C ASP A 274 7.28 -31.20 -4.29
N GLU A 275 6.42 -30.62 -3.44
CA GLU A 275 5.01 -30.39 -3.76
C GLU A 275 4.83 -29.39 -4.91
N PHE A 276 5.58 -28.27 -4.92
CA PHE A 276 5.57 -27.29 -6.00
C PHE A 276 5.95 -27.90 -7.36
N LEU A 277 7.01 -28.72 -7.38
CA LEU A 277 7.52 -29.36 -8.59
C LEU A 277 6.58 -30.48 -9.07
N ASN A 278 6.07 -31.31 -8.15
CA ASN A 278 5.16 -32.40 -8.48
C ASN A 278 3.83 -31.89 -9.04
N LYS A 279 3.28 -30.83 -8.44
CA LYS A 279 2.04 -30.21 -8.91
C LYS A 279 2.23 -29.25 -10.08
N LYS A 280 3.49 -28.95 -10.45
CA LYS A 280 3.84 -27.94 -11.44
C LYS A 280 3.17 -26.58 -11.13
N ALA A 281 3.18 -26.18 -9.86
CA ALA A 281 2.51 -24.98 -9.34
C ALA A 281 3.25 -23.66 -9.66
N ILE A 282 3.73 -23.54 -10.91
CA ILE A 282 4.51 -22.42 -11.42
C ILE A 282 3.96 -21.97 -12.77
N SER A 283 4.02 -20.67 -13.04
CA SER A 283 3.64 -20.11 -14.35
C SER A 283 4.75 -20.39 -15.37
N GLU A 284 4.68 -21.53 -16.06
CA GLU A 284 5.63 -21.96 -17.10
C GLU A 284 4.87 -22.39 -18.37
N PHE A 285 5.52 -22.28 -19.53
CA PHE A 285 4.95 -22.65 -20.84
C PHE A 285 5.96 -23.25 -21.82
N ARG A 286 7.27 -23.23 -21.51
CA ARG A 286 8.32 -23.81 -22.37
C ARG A 286 8.37 -25.33 -22.31
N TRP A 287 8.22 -25.87 -21.10
CA TRP A 287 8.42 -27.29 -20.82
C TRP A 287 7.19 -27.97 -20.22
N THR A 288 6.25 -27.18 -19.72
CA THR A 288 5.03 -27.64 -19.06
C THR A 288 3.88 -26.88 -19.67
N THR A 289 2.88 -27.60 -20.20
CA THR A 289 1.70 -26.96 -20.77
C THR A 289 0.72 -26.54 -19.67
N VAL A 290 -0.20 -25.64 -19.99
CA VAL A 290 -1.22 -25.23 -19.01
C VAL A 290 -2.10 -26.41 -18.62
N GLU A 291 -2.40 -27.30 -19.55
CA GLU A 291 -3.14 -28.54 -19.30
C GLU A 291 -2.41 -29.42 -18.28
N GLU A 292 -1.10 -29.62 -18.43
CA GLU A 292 -0.32 -30.41 -17.47
C GLU A 292 -0.30 -29.77 -16.06
N ILE A 293 -0.21 -28.43 -15.97
CA ILE A 293 -0.30 -27.71 -14.69
C ILE A 293 -1.65 -27.94 -14.02
N VAL A 294 -2.73 -27.86 -14.80
CA VAL A 294 -4.09 -28.09 -14.30
C VAL A 294 -4.26 -29.54 -13.85
N ASP A 295 -3.86 -30.50 -14.67
CA ASP A 295 -3.99 -31.93 -14.42
C ASP A 295 -3.19 -32.37 -13.18
N LYS A 296 -2.02 -31.76 -12.96
CA LYS A 296 -1.18 -32.00 -11.77
C LYS A 296 -1.63 -31.22 -10.52
N GLY A 297 -2.66 -30.39 -10.63
CA GLY A 297 -3.22 -29.64 -9.49
C GLY A 297 -2.39 -28.43 -9.07
N GLY A 298 -1.59 -27.86 -9.97
CA GLY A 298 -0.81 -26.63 -9.74
C GLY A 298 -1.58 -25.33 -9.96
N ALA A 299 -2.83 -25.43 -10.43
CA ALA A 299 -3.74 -24.30 -10.58
C ALA A 299 -4.40 -23.96 -9.23
N ALA A 300 -4.04 -22.82 -8.66
CA ALA A 300 -4.64 -22.32 -7.43
C ALA A 300 -6.03 -21.69 -7.67
N PHE A 301 -6.19 -20.96 -8.79
CA PHE A 301 -7.45 -20.33 -9.18
C PHE A 301 -7.63 -20.34 -10.69
N PHE A 302 -8.90 -20.35 -11.10
CA PHE A 302 -9.32 -20.02 -12.45
C PHE A 302 -10.06 -18.68 -12.39
N ILE A 303 -9.70 -17.74 -13.25
CA ILE A 303 -10.41 -16.47 -13.40
C ILE A 303 -11.29 -16.55 -14.64
N ASP A 304 -12.60 -16.48 -14.42
CA ASP A 304 -13.58 -16.46 -15.51
C ASP A 304 -13.45 -15.18 -16.36
N PRO A 305 -13.76 -15.24 -17.67
CA PRO A 305 -13.66 -14.10 -18.58
C PRO A 305 -14.33 -12.83 -18.07
N ASP A 306 -15.58 -12.92 -17.59
CA ASP A 306 -16.34 -11.76 -17.11
C ASP A 306 -15.68 -11.08 -15.91
N LYS A 307 -15.13 -11.91 -15.02
CA LYS A 307 -14.42 -11.43 -13.83
C LYS A 307 -13.11 -10.75 -14.21
N TYR A 308 -12.37 -11.33 -15.15
CA TYR A 308 -11.15 -10.71 -15.67
C TYR A 308 -11.46 -9.40 -16.42
N ALA A 309 -12.48 -9.40 -17.27
CA ALA A 309 -12.92 -8.22 -18.01
C ALA A 309 -13.29 -7.06 -17.06
N HIS A 310 -13.96 -7.37 -15.94
CA HIS A 310 -14.24 -6.38 -14.90
C HIS A 310 -12.95 -5.74 -14.36
N TYR A 311 -11.91 -6.53 -14.05
CA TYR A 311 -10.62 -6.00 -13.58
C TYR A 311 -9.87 -5.23 -14.67
N PHE A 312 -9.84 -5.77 -15.88
CA PHE A 312 -9.18 -5.15 -17.03
C PHE A 312 -9.77 -3.77 -17.33
N ASN A 313 -11.10 -3.63 -17.23
CA ASN A 313 -11.81 -2.36 -17.46
C ASN A 313 -11.57 -1.31 -16.36
N GLN A 314 -11.03 -1.68 -15.20
CA GLN A 314 -10.62 -0.72 -14.17
C GLN A 314 -9.25 -0.07 -14.46
N LEU A 315 -8.45 -0.64 -15.37
CA LEU A 315 -7.18 -0.06 -15.78
C LEU A 315 -7.40 1.24 -16.60
N SER A 316 -6.41 2.13 -16.63
CA SER A 316 -6.47 3.30 -17.51
C SER A 316 -6.54 2.89 -18.99
N GLU A 317 -7.15 3.73 -19.83
CA GLU A 317 -7.24 3.47 -21.27
C GLU A 317 -5.86 3.24 -21.90
N ILE A 318 -4.85 4.02 -21.49
CA ILE A 318 -3.46 3.89 -21.94
C ILE A 318 -2.91 2.50 -21.62
N ASN A 319 -3.13 2.00 -20.40
CA ASN A 319 -2.64 0.69 -19.99
C ASN A 319 -3.37 -0.44 -20.73
N ARG A 320 -4.70 -0.33 -20.91
CA ARG A 320 -5.47 -1.31 -21.68
C ARG A 320 -5.00 -1.38 -23.13
N LYS A 321 -4.84 -0.23 -23.80
CA LYS A 321 -4.33 -0.17 -25.18
C LYS A 321 -2.95 -0.80 -25.30
N LYS A 322 -2.01 -0.44 -24.42
CA LYS A 322 -0.67 -1.05 -24.39
C LYS A 322 -0.73 -2.56 -24.22
N MET A 323 -1.58 -3.07 -23.32
CA MET A 323 -1.76 -4.51 -23.12
C MET A 323 -2.33 -5.19 -24.37
N ILE A 324 -3.39 -4.64 -24.97
CA ILE A 324 -4.04 -5.20 -26.17
C ILE A 324 -3.07 -5.23 -27.36
N GLU A 325 -2.34 -4.15 -27.61
CA GLU A 325 -1.34 -4.05 -28.68
C GLU A 325 -0.24 -5.12 -28.54
N ASN A 326 0.14 -5.48 -27.31
CA ASN A 326 1.24 -6.42 -27.08
C ASN A 326 0.78 -7.87 -26.93
N TRP A 327 -0.41 -8.10 -26.37
CA TRP A 327 -0.85 -9.41 -25.89
C TRP A 327 -2.18 -9.89 -26.48
N GLY A 328 -2.89 -9.04 -27.23
CA GLY A 328 -4.21 -9.32 -27.79
C GLY A 328 -5.35 -8.92 -26.84
N GLU A 329 -6.58 -9.20 -27.25
CA GLU A 329 -7.74 -8.98 -26.38
C GLU A 329 -7.74 -9.96 -25.19
N PRO A 330 -8.25 -9.54 -24.01
CA PRO A 330 -8.52 -10.45 -22.90
C PRO A 330 -9.26 -11.74 -23.32
N PRO A 331 -8.93 -12.91 -22.75
CA PRO A 331 -7.92 -13.18 -21.71
C PRO A 331 -6.49 -13.31 -22.26
N GLY A 332 -6.25 -13.01 -23.54
CA GLY A 332 -4.99 -13.29 -24.21
C GLY A 332 -4.79 -14.79 -24.44
N LYS A 333 -3.52 -15.23 -24.41
CA LYS A 333 -3.14 -16.62 -24.63
C LYS A 333 -2.16 -17.16 -23.59
N GLY A 334 -1.71 -16.32 -22.66
CA GLY A 334 -0.80 -16.73 -21.59
C GLY A 334 -1.58 -17.34 -20.43
N MET A 335 -1.18 -18.55 -20.00
CA MET A 335 -1.83 -19.24 -18.89
C MET A 335 -3.35 -19.37 -19.05
N VAL A 336 -3.83 -19.67 -20.26
CA VAL A 336 -5.26 -19.85 -20.54
C VAL A 336 -5.59 -21.34 -20.65
N TYR A 337 -6.61 -21.80 -19.92
CA TYR A 337 -7.17 -23.15 -20.01
C TYR A 337 -8.65 -23.04 -20.37
N GLY A 338 -9.01 -23.45 -21.59
CA GLY A 338 -10.31 -23.13 -22.18
C GLY A 338 -10.44 -21.62 -22.44
N ASP A 339 -11.35 -20.95 -21.72
CA ASP A 339 -11.54 -19.50 -21.72
C ASP A 339 -11.06 -18.82 -20.42
N LYS A 340 -10.53 -19.59 -19.47
CA LYS A 340 -10.18 -19.09 -18.13
C LYS A 340 -8.69 -18.82 -18.01
N ILE A 341 -8.34 -17.77 -17.27
CA ILE A 341 -6.95 -17.52 -16.87
C ILE A 341 -6.61 -18.38 -15.65
N VAL A 342 -5.55 -19.16 -15.76
CA VAL A 342 -5.01 -20.04 -14.73
C VAL A 342 -4.00 -19.26 -13.89
N VAL A 343 -4.27 -19.18 -12.59
CA VAL A 343 -3.36 -18.62 -11.61
C VAL A 343 -2.75 -19.77 -10.81
N THR A 344 -1.44 -19.94 -10.90
CA THR A 344 -0.72 -21.07 -10.30
C THR A 344 -0.33 -20.83 -8.86
N GLY A 345 -0.19 -21.92 -8.11
CA GLY A 345 0.25 -21.91 -6.72
C GLY A 345 -0.38 -23.04 -5.92
N LEU A 346 -0.03 -23.10 -4.64
CA LEU A 346 -0.52 -24.07 -3.68
C LEU A 346 -1.36 -23.38 -2.60
N THR A 347 -2.39 -24.06 -2.10
CA THR A 347 -3.29 -23.56 -1.06
C THR A 347 -3.26 -24.46 0.17
N PHE A 348 -3.05 -23.85 1.33
CA PHE A 348 -2.92 -24.47 2.64
C PHE A 348 -3.91 -23.79 3.61
N GLY A 349 -5.20 -24.13 3.50
CA GLY A 349 -6.27 -23.43 4.20
C GLY A 349 -6.40 -21.97 3.75
N ASN A 350 -6.15 -21.01 4.66
CA ASN A 350 -6.17 -19.58 4.33
C ASN A 350 -4.80 -19.04 3.85
N ILE A 351 -3.77 -19.87 3.78
CA ILE A 351 -2.44 -19.49 3.27
C ILE A 351 -2.30 -19.96 1.83
N LYS A 352 -1.80 -19.09 0.96
CA LYS A 352 -1.48 -19.43 -0.43
C LYS A 352 -0.01 -19.17 -0.64
N VAL A 353 0.69 -20.13 -1.24
CA VAL A 353 2.08 -19.96 -1.66
C VAL A 353 2.09 -20.03 -3.18
N MET A 354 2.59 -19.00 -3.83
CA MET A 354 2.49 -18.85 -5.28
C MET A 354 3.82 -18.35 -5.84
N ALA A 355 4.09 -18.60 -7.11
CA ALA A 355 5.24 -18.01 -7.80
C ALA A 355 4.82 -16.73 -8.52
N GLU A 356 5.71 -15.74 -8.55
CA GLU A 356 5.53 -14.55 -9.40
C GLU A 356 5.37 -15.00 -10.87
N PRO A 357 4.29 -14.58 -11.56
CA PRO A 357 4.10 -14.88 -12.97
C PRO A 357 5.26 -14.32 -13.80
N LYS A 358 5.58 -15.00 -14.90
CA LYS A 358 6.66 -14.56 -15.79
C LYS A 358 6.35 -13.18 -16.36
N ARG A 359 7.30 -12.25 -16.20
CA ARG A 359 7.17 -10.92 -16.78
C ARG A 359 7.20 -11.00 -18.30
N GLY A 360 6.24 -10.38 -18.97
CA GLY A 360 6.34 -9.94 -20.37
C GLY A 360 6.60 -11.04 -21.43
N CYS A 361 6.13 -12.27 -21.22
CA CYS A 361 6.26 -13.33 -22.23
C CYS A 361 5.20 -14.42 -22.02
N TYR A 362 4.66 -14.96 -23.12
CA TYR A 362 3.85 -16.19 -23.13
C TYR A 362 4.12 -17.03 -24.39
N GLY A 363 4.02 -18.36 -24.27
CA GLY A 363 4.08 -19.31 -25.39
C GLY A 363 5.49 -19.77 -25.80
N ALA A 364 5.56 -20.90 -26.54
CA ALA A 364 6.81 -21.56 -26.92
C ALA A 364 7.74 -20.73 -27.85
N ARG A 365 7.27 -19.61 -28.40
CA ARG A 365 8.08 -18.66 -29.20
C ARG A 365 8.97 -17.77 -28.33
N CYS A 366 9.71 -18.40 -27.43
CA CYS A 366 10.97 -17.85 -26.96
C CYS A 366 12.08 -18.62 -27.67
N ASP A 367 12.03 -18.62 -29.01
CA ASP A 367 12.93 -19.33 -29.94
C ASP A 367 14.36 -18.76 -29.94
N GLY A 368 14.64 -17.74 -29.13
CA GLY A 368 15.94 -17.10 -29.06
C GLY A 368 16.18 -16.07 -30.16
N GLU A 369 15.24 -15.88 -31.10
CA GLU A 369 15.39 -14.88 -32.16
C GLU A 369 14.85 -13.50 -31.75
N VAL A 370 13.72 -13.41 -31.01
CA VAL A 370 13.23 -12.11 -30.46
C VAL A 370 12.50 -12.29 -29.13
N CYS A 371 13.22 -12.23 -28.00
CA CYS A 371 12.57 -12.04 -26.70
C CYS A 371 12.14 -10.57 -26.58
N LYS A 372 10.83 -10.28 -26.64
CA LYS A 372 10.32 -8.90 -26.58
C LYS A 372 10.84 -8.13 -25.35
N ILE A 373 11.06 -8.79 -24.22
CA ILE A 373 11.61 -8.18 -22.99
C ILE A 373 13.04 -7.66 -23.20
N LEU A 374 13.86 -8.35 -24.00
CA LEU A 374 15.23 -7.94 -24.28
C LEU A 374 15.30 -6.71 -25.17
N HIS A 375 14.25 -6.43 -25.95
CA HIS A 375 14.21 -5.31 -26.91
C HIS A 375 13.25 -4.19 -26.49
N ASN A 376 12.35 -4.43 -25.55
CA ASN A 376 11.39 -3.45 -25.06
C ASN A 376 11.34 -3.47 -23.52
N PRO A 377 12.07 -2.56 -22.84
CA PRO A 377 12.05 -2.46 -21.38
C PRO A 377 10.68 -1.98 -20.84
N GLU A 378 9.84 -1.38 -21.69
CA GLU A 378 8.52 -0.87 -21.32
C GLU A 378 7.37 -1.84 -21.63
N ILE A 379 7.67 -3.07 -22.08
CA ILE A 379 6.66 -4.05 -22.44
C ILE A 379 5.68 -4.25 -21.27
N PRO A 380 4.35 -4.17 -21.43
CA PRO A 380 3.43 -4.33 -20.30
C PRO A 380 3.40 -5.78 -19.78
N PRO A 381 2.93 -6.04 -18.53
CA PRO A 381 2.66 -7.41 -18.10
C PRO A 381 1.63 -8.05 -19.02
N THR A 382 1.63 -9.39 -19.10
CA THR A 382 0.59 -10.12 -19.82
C THR A 382 -0.75 -9.95 -19.13
N HIS A 383 -1.82 -10.41 -19.77
CA HIS A 383 -3.07 -10.65 -19.06
C HIS A 383 -2.86 -11.55 -17.85
#